data_AF-A0A931AIE0-F1
#
_entry.id   AF-A0A931AIE0-F1
#
_cell.length_a   1.000
_cell.length_b   1.000
_cell.length_c   1.000
_cell.angle_alpha   90.00
_cell.angle_beta   90.00
_cell.angle_gamma   90.00
#
_symmetry.space_group_name_H-M   'P 1'
#
loop_
_entity.id
_entity.type
_entity.pdbx_description
1 polymer ?
#
loop_
_entity_poly.entity_id
_entity_poly.type
_entity_poly.pdbx_seq_one_letter_code
_entity_poly.pdbx_strand_id
1 'polypeptide(L)'
;MLNSAGLAGAFAIEYTLHFVFPYLGGDAVSGLLAGGTGRAFLVTSVILLAGVLIFSVAAIRSGAMPVFGVVLYAAGMIPGSLRNTVPELVYLAGLVVAAAGVAWMSARLWTAEEEPVIAPHGGVLPRA
;
A
#
# COMPACT_ATOMS: atom_id res chain seq x y z
N MET A 1 -3.41 1.57 11.58
CA MET A 1 -4.35 2.55 11.00
C MET A 1 -3.67 3.63 10.16
N LEU A 2 -2.46 4.09 10.50
CA LEU A 2 -1.78 5.12 9.70
C LEU A 2 -1.53 4.68 8.24
N ASN A 3 -1.07 3.45 8.03
CA ASN A 3 -0.84 2.90 6.70
C ASN A 3 -2.13 2.86 5.85
N SER A 4 -3.22 2.31 6.41
CA SER A 4 -4.51 2.26 5.71
C SER A 4 -5.10 3.65 5.44
N ALA A 5 -4.95 4.60 6.37
CA ALA A 5 -5.35 5.99 6.15
C ALA A 5 -4.55 6.65 5.02
N GLY A 6 -3.23 6.43 4.98
CA GLY A 6 -2.38 6.91 3.89
C GLY A 6 -2.77 6.32 2.53
N LEU A 7 -3.06 5.01 2.49
CA LEU A 7 -3.55 4.32 1.28
C LEU A 7 -4.88 4.89 0.81
N ALA A 8 -5.85 5.07 1.72
CA ALA A 8 -7.13 5.70 1.40
C ALA A 8 -6.96 7.11 0.85
N GLY A 9 -6.05 7.90 1.46
CA GLY A 9 -5.68 9.20 0.94
C GLY A 9 -5.09 9.13 -0.46
N ALA A 10 -4.17 8.20 -0.74
CA ALA A 10 -3.58 8.04 -2.06
C ALA A 10 -4.64 7.73 -3.13
N PHE A 11 -5.60 6.84 -2.83
CA PHE A 11 -6.72 6.57 -3.74
C PHE A 11 -7.62 7.80 -3.94
N ALA A 12 -7.87 8.59 -2.90
CA ALA A 12 -8.62 9.85 -3.04
C ALA A 12 -7.91 10.85 -3.97
N ILE A 13 -6.58 10.85 -3.95
CA ILE A 13 -5.81 11.68 -4.87
C ILE A 13 -5.91 11.16 -6.30
N GLU A 14 -5.71 9.86 -6.54
CA GLU A 14 -5.85 9.28 -7.88
C GLU A 14 -7.25 9.52 -8.45
N TYR A 15 -8.28 9.38 -7.61
CA TYR A 15 -9.64 9.74 -7.98
C TYR A 15 -9.75 11.20 -8.41
N THR A 16 -9.15 12.12 -7.65
CA THR A 16 -9.16 13.56 -7.97
C THR A 16 -8.45 13.84 -9.31
N LEU A 17 -7.28 13.23 -9.51
CA LEU A 17 -6.48 13.41 -10.73
C LEU A 17 -7.16 12.87 -11.99
N HIS A 18 -7.87 11.75 -11.88
CA HIS A 18 -8.44 11.06 -13.04
C HIS A 18 -9.94 11.31 -13.26
N PHE A 19 -10.69 11.72 -12.24
CA PHE A 19 -12.14 11.88 -12.32
C PHE A 19 -12.63 13.28 -11.94
N VAL A 20 -11.77 14.16 -11.44
CA VAL A 20 -12.15 15.54 -11.12
C VAL A 20 -11.41 16.52 -12.03
N PHE A 21 -10.08 16.49 -12.00
CA PHE A 21 -9.24 17.43 -12.74
C PHE A 21 -9.42 17.43 -14.25
N PRO A 22 -9.71 16.30 -14.94
CA PRO A 22 -9.93 16.30 -16.38
C PRO A 22 -11.14 17.12 -16.83
N TYR A 23 -12.05 17.43 -15.91
CA TYR A 23 -13.23 18.28 -16.16
C TYR A 23 -12.98 19.76 -15.83
N LEU A 24 -11.79 20.13 -15.36
CA LEU A 24 -11.41 21.48 -15.00
C LEU A 24 -10.45 22.07 -16.04
N GLY A 25 -10.52 23.39 -16.26
CA GLY A 25 -9.55 24.10 -17.08
C GLY A 25 -8.15 24.10 -16.43
N GLY A 26 -7.09 24.14 -17.24
CA GLY A 26 -5.69 24.06 -16.77
C GLY A 26 -5.34 25.12 -15.73
N ASP A 27 -5.84 26.36 -15.89
CA ASP A 27 -5.61 27.45 -14.92
C ASP A 27 -6.24 27.15 -13.55
N ALA A 28 -7.42 26.53 -13.54
CA ALA A 28 -8.10 26.14 -12.30
C ALA A 28 -7.33 25.01 -11.59
N VAL A 29 -6.83 24.02 -12.34
CA VAL A 29 -6.02 22.92 -11.79
C VAL A 29 -4.72 23.47 -11.20
N SER A 30 -4.00 24.33 -11.93
CA SER A 30 -2.79 24.98 -11.44
C SER A 30 -3.04 25.79 -10.17
N GLY A 31 -4.13 26.54 -10.11
CA GLY A 31 -4.53 27.30 -8.92
C GLY A 31 -4.81 26.40 -7.71
N LEU A 32 -5.51 25.27 -7.90
CA LEU A 32 -5.78 24.29 -6.84
C LEU A 32 -4.49 23.64 -6.33
N LEU A 33 -3.61 23.24 -7.24
CA LEU A 33 -2.34 22.61 -6.91
C LEU A 33 -1.35 23.57 -6.22
N ALA A 34 -1.37 24.86 -6.57
CA ALA A 34 -0.62 25.88 -5.86
C ALA A 34 -1.18 26.19 -4.45
N GLY A 35 -2.44 25.83 -4.20
CA GLY A 35 -3.17 26.14 -2.97
C GLY A 35 -3.34 24.95 -2.02
N GLY A 36 -4.55 24.85 -1.46
CA GLY A 36 -4.89 23.85 -0.43
C GLY A 36 -4.79 22.41 -0.92
N THR A 37 -5.10 22.15 -2.19
CA THR A 37 -5.08 20.79 -2.76
C THR A 37 -3.66 20.24 -2.84
N GLY A 38 -2.69 21.05 -3.28
CA GLY A 38 -1.29 20.65 -3.29
C GLY A 38 -0.76 20.33 -1.89
N ARG A 39 -1.13 21.13 -0.89
CA ARG A 39 -0.79 20.86 0.53
C ARG A 39 -1.43 19.58 1.03
N ALA A 40 -2.70 19.33 0.71
CA ALA A 40 -3.38 18.09 1.08
C ALA A 40 -2.67 16.87 0.45
N PHE A 41 -2.27 16.96 -0.82
CA PHE A 41 -1.52 15.89 -1.49
C PHE A 41 -0.18 15.61 -0.81
N LEU A 42 0.53 16.65 -0.38
CA LEU A 42 1.77 16.52 0.37
C LEU A 42 1.55 15.86 1.73
N VAL A 43 0.54 16.30 2.49
CA VAL A 43 0.21 15.72 3.80
C VAL A 43 -0.12 14.24 3.66
N THR A 44 -0.94 13.87 2.67
CA THR A 44 -1.25 12.46 2.37
C THR A 44 0.01 11.66 2.04
N SER A 45 0.92 12.23 1.25
CA SER A 45 2.20 11.59 0.90
C SER A 45 3.04 11.30 2.14
N VAL A 46 3.16 12.26 3.06
CA VAL A 46 3.89 12.11 4.33
C VAL A 46 3.24 11.06 5.22
N ILE A 47 1.90 11.10 5.36
CA ILE A 47 1.14 10.14 6.17
C ILE A 47 1.31 8.72 5.62
N LEU A 48 1.23 8.56 4.29
CA LEU A 48 1.44 7.27 3.64
C LEU A 48 2.86 6.76 3.86
N LEU A 49 3.89 7.58 3.62
CA LEU A 49 5.28 7.19 3.82
C LEU A 49 5.53 6.73 5.26
N ALA A 50 5.11 7.54 6.25
CA ALA A 50 5.22 7.17 7.65
C ALA A 50 4.46 5.89 7.97
N GLY A 51 3.24 5.75 7.43
CA GLY A 51 2.41 4.55 7.57
C GLY A 51 3.08 3.29 7.03
N VAL A 52 3.67 3.36 5.83
CA VAL A 52 4.41 2.27 5.18
C VAL A 52 5.61 1.85 6.01
N LEU A 53 6.43 2.81 6.46
CA LEU A 53 7.62 2.53 7.25
C LEU A 53 7.26 1.89 8.61
N ILE A 54 6.31 2.49 9.34
CA ILE A 54 5.86 1.97 10.64
C ILE A 54 5.24 0.58 10.48
N PHE A 55 4.37 0.38 9.48
CA PHE A 55 3.78 -0.92 9.20
C PHE A 55 4.84 -1.97 8.90
N SER A 56 5.80 -1.65 8.03
CA SER A 56 6.83 -2.60 7.60
C SER A 56 7.72 -3.02 8.77
N VAL A 57 8.17 -2.05 9.58
CA VAL A 57 8.96 -2.32 10.80
C VAL A 57 8.15 -3.16 11.78
N ALA A 58 6.89 -2.82 12.04
CA ALA A 58 6.05 -3.56 12.96
C ALA A 58 5.77 -4.99 12.48
N ALA A 59 5.51 -5.18 11.18
CA ALA A 59 5.23 -6.47 10.57
C ALA A 59 6.46 -7.39 10.57
N ILE A 60 7.65 -6.85 10.33
CA ILE A 60 8.90 -7.62 10.43
C ILE A 60 9.19 -7.98 11.89
N ARG A 61 9.02 -7.03 12.81
CA ARG A 61 9.30 -7.26 14.24
C ARG A 61 8.34 -8.24 14.90
N SER A 62 7.10 -8.34 14.44
CA SER A 62 6.12 -9.28 14.98
C SER A 62 6.40 -10.72 14.57
N GLY A 63 7.15 -10.95 13.49
CA GLY A 63 7.37 -12.28 12.91
C GLY A 63 6.11 -12.94 12.35
N ALA A 64 4.96 -12.25 12.38
CA ALA A 64 3.67 -12.79 11.97
C ALA A 64 3.42 -12.72 10.46
N MET A 65 4.22 -11.94 9.72
CA MET A 65 4.05 -11.75 8.27
C MET A 65 5.27 -12.24 7.48
N PRO A 66 5.06 -12.76 6.25
CA PRO A 66 6.14 -13.10 5.32
C PRO A 66 7.05 -11.90 5.01
N VAL A 67 8.25 -11.88 5.58
CA VAL A 67 9.20 -10.75 5.50
C VAL A 67 9.47 -10.31 4.06
N PHE A 68 9.61 -11.26 3.13
CA PHE A 68 9.85 -10.95 1.71
C PHE A 68 8.71 -10.10 1.10
N GLY A 69 7.46 -10.46 1.38
CA GLY A 69 6.30 -9.70 0.90
C GLY A 69 6.24 -8.29 1.50
N VAL A 70 6.58 -8.16 2.79
CA VAL A 70 6.66 -6.86 3.48
C VAL A 70 7.75 -5.97 2.88
N VAL A 71 8.91 -6.53 2.54
CA VAL A 71 10.01 -5.78 1.91
C VAL A 71 9.63 -5.32 0.51
N LEU A 72 9.02 -6.17 -0.31
CA LEU A 72 8.50 -5.77 -1.64
C LEU A 72 7.44 -4.67 -1.52
N TYR A 73 6.50 -4.82 -0.59
CA TYR A 73 5.51 -3.80 -0.28
C TYR A 73 6.18 -2.46 0.06
N ALA A 74 7.14 -2.45 0.98
CA ALA A 74 7.84 -1.24 1.38
C ALA A 74 8.63 -0.62 0.21
N ALA A 75 9.39 -1.44 -0.52
CA ALA A 75 10.20 -1.01 -1.64
C ALA A 75 9.37 -0.37 -2.76
N GLY A 76 8.15 -0.87 -2.99
CA GLY A 76 7.22 -0.30 -3.97
C GLY A 76 6.45 0.92 -3.46
N MET A 77 5.99 0.89 -2.20
CA MET A 77 5.17 1.96 -1.64
C MET A 77 5.95 3.20 -1.21
N ILE A 78 7.25 3.10 -0.95
CA ILE A 78 8.11 4.27 -0.69
C ILE A 78 8.11 5.21 -1.92
N PRO A 79 8.51 4.78 -3.13
CA PRO A 79 8.37 5.63 -4.31
C PRO A 79 6.91 5.95 -4.63
N GLY A 80 5.97 5.04 -4.35
CA GLY A 80 4.53 5.31 -4.40
C GLY A 80 4.10 6.54 -3.60
N SER A 81 4.61 6.68 -2.38
CA SER A 81 4.35 7.81 -1.50
C SER A 81 5.05 9.11 -1.93
N LEU A 82 6.07 9.00 -2.78
CA LEU A 82 6.86 10.11 -3.32
C LEU A 82 6.48 10.46 -4.77
N ARG A 83 5.27 10.13 -5.21
CA ARG A 83 4.83 10.23 -6.61
C ARG A 83 5.05 11.59 -7.30
N ASN A 84 5.08 12.69 -6.54
CA ASN A 84 5.31 14.03 -7.09
C ASN A 84 6.80 14.38 -7.26
N THR A 85 7.70 13.48 -6.85
CA THR A 85 9.15 13.71 -6.77
C THR A 85 9.94 12.68 -7.57
N VAL A 86 9.38 11.49 -7.80
CA VAL A 86 10.00 10.45 -8.63
C VAL A 86 9.45 10.49 -10.05
N PRO A 87 10.22 10.03 -11.07
CA PRO A 87 9.69 9.87 -12.42
C PRO A 87 8.47 8.95 -12.45
N GLU A 88 7.52 9.22 -13.35
CA GLU A 88 6.29 8.44 -13.49
C GLU A 88 6.55 6.93 -13.63
N LEU A 89 7.55 6.55 -14.42
CA LEU A 89 7.92 5.14 -14.59
C LEU A 89 8.37 4.49 -13.27
N VAL A 90 9.07 5.23 -12.41
CA VAL A 90 9.51 4.75 -11.08
C VAL A 90 8.31 4.59 -10.14
N TYR A 91 7.36 5.52 -10.21
CA TYR A 91 6.09 5.43 -9.48
C TYR A 91 5.31 4.17 -9.89
N LEU A 92 5.05 3.99 -11.19
CA LEU A 92 4.29 2.86 -11.71
C LEU A 92 4.98 1.52 -11.45
N ALA A 93 6.30 1.43 -11.68
CA ALA A 93 7.07 0.25 -11.35
C ALA A 93 7.01 -0.06 -9.85
N GLY A 94 7.09 0.97 -9.00
CA GLY A 94 6.91 0.85 -7.55
C GLY A 94 5.55 0.25 -7.18
N LEU A 95 4.46 0.71 -7.78
CA LEU A 95 3.14 0.15 -7.55
C LEU A 95 3.03 -1.32 -7.95
N VAL A 96 3.62 -1.71 -9.09
CA VAL A 96 3.66 -3.11 -9.52
C VAL A 96 4.42 -3.97 -8.53
N VAL A 97 5.57 -3.50 -8.04
CA VAL A 97 6.38 -4.19 -7.02
C VAL A 97 5.61 -4.34 -5.71
N ALA A 98 4.94 -3.27 -5.26
CA ALA A 98 4.11 -3.30 -4.06
C ALA A 98 2.94 -4.30 -4.21
N ALA A 99 2.25 -4.28 -5.36
CA ALA A 99 1.15 -5.20 -5.66
C ALA A 99 1.63 -6.66 -5.66
N ALA A 100 2.78 -6.95 -6.25
CA ALA A 100 3.39 -8.28 -6.21
C ALA A 100 3.71 -8.72 -4.77
N GLY A 101 4.27 -7.81 -3.96
CA GLY A 101 4.53 -8.07 -2.54
C GLY A 101 3.26 -8.40 -1.74
N VAL A 102 2.19 -7.64 -1.95
CA VAL A 102 0.89 -7.89 -1.32
C VAL A 102 0.28 -9.21 -1.79
N ALA A 103 0.25 -9.46 -3.10
CA ALA A 103 -0.29 -10.70 -3.66
C ALA A 103 0.44 -11.94 -3.13
N TRP A 104 1.78 -11.87 -3.07
CA TRP A 104 2.60 -12.92 -2.47
C TRP A 104 2.29 -13.13 -0.99
N MET A 105 2.18 -12.05 -0.22
CA MET A 105 1.85 -12.12 1.20
C MET A 105 0.48 -12.74 1.42
N SER A 106 -0.53 -12.32 0.67
CA SER A 106 -1.89 -12.88 0.72
C SER A 106 -1.89 -14.37 0.38
N ALA A 107 -1.19 -14.79 -0.67
CA ALA A 107 -1.09 -16.20 -1.04
C ALA A 107 -0.43 -17.03 0.07
N ARG A 108 0.66 -16.54 0.67
CA ARG A 108 1.35 -17.26 1.76
C ARG A 108 0.50 -17.37 3.02
N LEU A 109 -0.20 -16.30 3.40
CA LEU A 109 -1.08 -16.30 4.56
C LEU A 109 -2.26 -17.26 4.35
N TRP A 110 -2.85 -17.28 3.14
CA TRP A 110 -3.91 -18.22 2.79
C TRP A 110 -3.45 -19.67 2.93
N THR A 111 -2.29 -20.01 2.38
CA THR A 111 -1.76 -21.39 2.45
C THR A 111 -1.36 -21.82 3.87
N ALA A 112 -1.04 -20.88 4.76
CA ALA A 112 -0.68 -21.19 6.15
C ALA A 112 -1.91 -21.57 7.00
N GLU A 113 -3.11 -21.11 6.63
CA GLU A 113 -4.37 -21.52 7.27
C GLU A 113 -4.83 -22.94 6.85
N GLU A 114 -4.34 -23.43 5.71
CA GLU A 114 -4.72 -24.73 5.15
C GLU A 114 -3.90 -25.90 5.73
N GLU A 115 -2.83 -25.65 6.48
CA GLU A 115 -1.97 -26.70 7.04
C GLU A 115 -2.74 -27.49 8.14
N PRO A 116 -3.05 -28.78 7.92
CA PRO A 116 -3.90 -29.53 8.84
C PRO A 116 -3.18 -29.74 10.17
N VAL A 117 -3.87 -29.44 11.27
CA VAL A 117 -3.43 -29.81 12.62
C VAL A 117 -3.37 -31.34 12.69
N ILE A 118 -2.17 -31.90 12.54
CA ILE A 118 -1.94 -33.32 12.78
C ILE A 118 -2.11 -33.54 14.28
N ALA A 119 -3.25 -34.12 14.68
CA ALA A 119 -3.47 -34.53 16.05
C ALA A 119 -2.36 -35.53 16.46
N PRO A 120 -1.83 -35.46 17.69
CA PRO A 120 -0.76 -36.36 18.17
C PRO A 120 -1.09 -37.86 18.06
N HIS A 121 -2.34 -38.20 17.78
CA HIS A 121 -2.87 -39.55 17.68
C HIS A 121 -3.59 -39.81 16.36
N GLY A 122 -2.96 -39.52 15.20
CA GLY A 122 -3.26 -40.15 13.91
C GLY A 122 -4.72 -40.18 13.41
N GLY A 123 -5.62 -39.37 13.97
CA GLY A 123 -7.04 -39.38 13.70
C GLY A 123 -7.44 -38.14 12.94
N VAL A 124 -7.93 -38.31 11.71
CA VAL A 124 -8.53 -37.23 10.91
C VAL A 124 -9.98 -37.07 11.38
N LEU A 125 -10.31 -35.93 11.98
CA LEU A 125 -11.70 -35.57 12.27
C LEU A 125 -12.30 -34.75 11.10
N PRO A 126 -13.50 -35.09 10.60
CA PRO A 126 -14.21 -34.24 9.65
C PRO A 126 -14.76 -32.99 10.37
N ARG A 127 -14.70 -31.83 9.69
CA ARG A 127 -15.08 -30.52 10.25
C ARG A 127 -16.59 -30.41 10.47
N ALA A 128 -16.96 -29.80 11.59
CA ALA A 128 -18.29 -29.27 11.89
C ALA A 128 -18.43 -27.83 11.39
#